data_AF-A0A259ACV8-F1
#
_entry.id   AF-A0A259ACV8-F1
#
_cell.length_a   1.000
_cell.length_b   1.000
_cell.length_c   1.000
_cell.angle_alpha   90.00
_cell.angle_beta   90.00
_cell.angle_gamma   90.00
#
_symmetry.space_group_name_H-M   'P 1'
#
loop_
_entity.id
_entity.type
_entity.pdbx_description
1 polymer ?
#
loop_
_entity_poly.entity_id
_entity_poly.type
_entity_poly.pdbx_seq_one_letter_code
_entity_poly.pdbx_strand_id
1 'polypeptide(L)'
;MQVVIVESPAKAKTINKYLGPDYEVIASYGHVRDLPSKDGSVDPEADFRMLWEVDPKSQKRLSDIAKAVKAADGLILATDPDREGEAISWHVLEVLREKKALKGQKVERVVFNAITKQAVLEAMKQPRAVDIALVDAYLARRALDYLVGFTLSPVLWRKLPGARSAGRVQSVALRLVCDREREIETFVAREYWSIAAQLATPRGETFEARLSGADGKKITRLSVGTAEEAAAFRAALESAAFSVRNVEAKPLKRHPQPPFTTSTLQQEASRKLGLAPARTMQIAQRLYEGVDIGGETVGLITYMRTDGVDMAPEAVAATRSAIGKQFGDRYLPAVPRKYTTKAKNAQEAHEAIRPTDSHRSPREVAR
;
A
#
# COMPACT_ATOMS: atom_id res chain seq x y z
N MET A 1 17.45 21.14 -25.18
CA MET A 1 17.37 19.88 -24.42
C MET A 1 16.81 20.13 -23.02
N GLN A 2 15.82 19.35 -22.61
CA GLN A 2 15.21 19.40 -21.28
C GLN A 2 15.83 18.33 -20.36
N VAL A 3 16.12 18.67 -19.10
CA VAL A 3 16.57 17.67 -18.11
C VAL A 3 15.40 17.21 -17.26
N VAL A 4 15.20 15.90 -17.15
CA VAL A 4 14.14 15.28 -16.34
C VAL A 4 14.77 14.54 -15.18
N ILE A 5 14.38 14.82 -13.94
CA ILE A 5 14.89 14.14 -12.74
C ILE A 5 13.83 13.18 -12.20
N VAL A 6 14.21 11.92 -12.02
CA VAL A 6 13.36 10.86 -11.45
C VAL A 6 14.06 10.20 -10.27
N GLU A 7 13.34 9.46 -9.42
CA GLU A 7 13.99 8.92 -8.22
C GLU A 7 14.77 7.62 -8.45
N SER A 8 14.51 6.82 -9.50
CA SER A 8 15.21 5.55 -9.70
C SER A 8 15.77 5.34 -11.13
N PRO A 9 16.86 4.54 -11.29
CA PRO A 9 17.44 4.27 -12.61
C PRO A 9 16.50 3.51 -13.56
N ALA A 10 15.69 2.60 -13.03
CA ALA A 10 14.72 1.83 -13.81
C ALA A 10 13.69 2.77 -14.46
N LYS A 11 13.19 3.74 -13.69
CA LYS A 11 12.33 4.80 -14.22
C LYS A 11 13.04 5.66 -15.26
N ALA A 12 14.27 6.07 -15.00
CA ALA A 12 15.02 6.91 -15.91
C ALA A 12 15.13 6.26 -17.29
N LYS A 13 15.53 4.98 -17.35
CA LYS A 13 15.62 4.20 -18.58
C LYS A 13 14.27 4.15 -19.33
N THR A 14 13.19 3.87 -18.62
CA THR A 14 11.84 3.70 -19.20
C THR A 14 11.29 5.02 -19.74
N ILE A 15 11.39 6.09 -18.95
CA ILE A 15 10.88 7.42 -19.31
C ILE A 15 11.71 8.01 -20.46
N ASN A 16 13.04 7.81 -20.47
CA ASN A 16 13.90 8.29 -21.56
C ASN A 16 13.49 7.67 -22.91
N LYS A 17 13.11 6.38 -22.93
CA LYS A 17 12.59 5.71 -24.14
C LYS A 17 11.27 6.34 -24.62
N TYR A 18 10.42 6.82 -23.71
CA TYR A 18 9.11 7.39 -24.07
C TYR A 18 9.20 8.83 -24.56
N LEU A 19 10.09 9.63 -23.97
CA LEU A 19 10.26 11.06 -24.27
C LEU A 19 11.13 11.31 -25.51
N GLY A 20 12.09 10.43 -25.79
CA GLY A 20 12.96 10.56 -26.95
C GLY A 20 14.16 11.52 -26.73
N PRO A 21 14.87 11.90 -27.81
CA PRO A 21 16.19 12.52 -27.75
C PRO A 21 16.20 13.97 -27.24
N ASP A 22 15.05 14.65 -27.20
CA ASP A 22 14.95 16.04 -26.74
C ASP A 22 15.08 16.16 -25.21
N TYR A 23 15.05 15.03 -24.51
CA TYR A 23 15.07 14.93 -23.06
C TYR A 23 16.28 14.11 -22.58
N GLU A 24 16.94 14.59 -21.53
CA GLU A 24 17.93 13.85 -20.77
C GLU A 24 17.33 13.46 -19.41
N VAL A 25 17.06 12.16 -19.21
CA VAL A 25 16.45 11.67 -17.96
C VAL A 25 17.52 11.14 -17.00
N ILE A 26 17.63 11.78 -15.83
CA ILE A 26 18.66 11.49 -14.81
C ILE A 26 17.98 11.01 -13.52
N ALA A 27 18.49 9.94 -12.92
CA ALA A 27 17.99 9.44 -11.63
C ALA A 27 18.70 10.12 -10.46
N SER A 28 17.95 10.52 -9.41
CA SER A 28 18.49 11.02 -8.12
C SER A 28 18.90 9.89 -7.16
N TYR A 29 18.31 8.70 -7.31
CA TYR A 29 18.35 7.53 -6.42
C TYR A 29 17.79 7.82 -5.04
N GLY A 30 16.56 8.33 -5.03
CA GLY A 30 15.83 8.67 -3.81
C GLY A 30 16.27 10.00 -3.21
N HIS A 31 16.24 10.05 -1.87
CA HIS A 31 16.63 11.22 -1.08
C HIS A 31 18.11 11.56 -1.28
N VAL A 32 18.38 12.85 -1.48
CA VAL A 32 19.72 13.38 -1.74
C VAL A 32 20.35 14.06 -0.53
N ARG A 33 19.52 14.37 0.49
CA ARG A 33 19.88 14.99 1.76
C ARG A 33 19.05 14.38 2.88
N ASP A 34 19.56 14.43 4.10
CA ASP A 34 18.81 14.10 5.33
C ASP A 34 19.27 15.03 6.47
N LEU A 35 18.58 14.94 7.60
CA LEU A 35 18.99 15.57 8.84
C LEU A 35 20.30 14.93 9.34
N PRO A 36 21.30 15.73 9.74
CA PRO A 36 22.48 15.21 10.43
C PRO A 36 22.10 14.37 11.66
N SER A 37 22.84 13.29 11.92
CA SER A 37 22.62 12.43 13.09
C SER A 37 23.25 13.02 14.36
N LYS A 38 22.97 14.28 14.65
CA LYS A 38 23.48 15.03 15.82
C LYS A 38 22.38 15.89 16.43
N ASP A 39 22.57 16.29 17.68
CA ASP A 39 21.66 17.20 18.40
C ASP A 39 21.53 18.55 17.68
N GLY A 40 20.35 19.16 17.81
CA GLY A 40 20.03 20.47 17.22
C GLY A 40 19.83 20.46 15.70
N SER A 41 19.60 19.30 15.08
CA SER A 41 19.29 19.25 13.63
C SER A 41 17.87 19.72 13.31
N VAL A 42 17.01 19.80 14.32
CA VAL A 42 15.70 20.45 14.29
C VAL A 42 15.67 21.38 15.49
N ASP A 43 15.39 22.66 15.26
CA ASP A 43 15.44 23.73 16.27
C ASP A 43 14.02 24.25 16.58
N PRO A 44 13.34 23.76 17.64
CA PRO A 44 11.98 24.18 17.97
C PRO A 44 11.85 25.66 18.34
N GLU A 45 12.92 26.28 18.82
CA GLU A 45 12.93 27.70 19.22
C GLU A 45 13.06 28.64 18.02
N ALA A 46 13.51 28.13 16.87
CA ALA A 46 13.64 28.87 15.62
C ALA A 46 12.67 28.34 14.54
N ASP A 47 11.38 28.24 14.88
CA ASP A 47 10.30 27.79 13.98
C ASP A 47 10.61 26.44 13.30
N PHE A 48 11.11 25.48 14.09
CA PHE A 48 11.50 24.14 13.65
C PHE A 48 12.54 24.12 12.51
N ARG A 49 13.37 25.16 12.38
CA ARG A 49 14.42 25.22 11.38
C ARG A 49 15.23 23.93 11.36
N MET A 50 15.38 23.36 10.17
CA MET A 50 16.05 22.08 9.96
C MET A 50 17.41 22.26 9.29
N LEU A 51 18.41 21.54 9.79
CA LEU A 51 19.71 21.41 9.15
C LEU A 51 19.68 20.25 8.17
N TRP A 52 20.22 20.46 6.97
CA TRP A 52 20.29 19.44 5.93
C TRP A 52 21.73 19.15 5.54
N GLU A 53 22.06 17.86 5.43
CA GLU A 53 23.36 17.39 4.97
C GLU A 53 23.19 16.53 3.72
N VAL A 54 24.05 16.76 2.73
CA VAL A 54 24.10 15.94 1.51
C VAL A 54 24.73 14.60 1.81
N ASP A 55 24.01 13.52 1.48
CA ASP A 55 24.56 12.17 1.56
C ASP A 55 25.86 12.12 0.72
N PRO A 56 27.00 11.72 1.31
CA PRO A 56 28.26 11.55 0.58
C PRO A 56 28.11 10.75 -0.72
N LYS A 57 27.25 9.73 -0.73
CA LYS A 57 26.98 8.88 -1.91
C LYS A 57 26.25 9.63 -3.02
N SER A 58 25.52 10.69 -2.68
CA SER A 58 24.74 11.51 -3.61
C SER A 58 25.54 12.68 -4.18
N GLN A 59 26.68 13.06 -3.60
CA GLN A 59 27.45 14.24 -4.01
C GLN A 59 27.88 14.22 -5.48
N LYS A 60 28.47 13.11 -5.95
CA LYS A 60 28.92 12.97 -7.35
C LYS A 60 27.74 13.18 -8.30
N ARG A 61 26.63 12.51 -8.02
CA ARG A 61 25.41 12.58 -8.83
C ARG A 61 24.78 13.97 -8.84
N LEU A 62 24.71 14.64 -7.69
CA LEU A 62 24.23 16.02 -7.63
C LEU A 62 25.13 16.98 -8.42
N SER A 63 26.44 16.71 -8.48
CA SER A 63 27.36 17.45 -9.35
C SER A 63 27.03 17.22 -10.82
N ASP A 64 26.77 15.96 -11.22
CA ASP A 64 26.43 15.61 -12.60
C ASP A 64 25.07 16.20 -13.01
N ILE A 65 24.05 16.13 -12.14
CA ILE A 65 22.76 16.80 -12.33
C ILE A 65 22.96 18.31 -12.46
N ALA A 66 23.75 18.93 -11.59
CA ALA A 66 24.00 20.37 -11.66
C ALA A 66 24.71 20.79 -12.96
N LYS A 67 25.58 19.95 -13.52
CA LYS A 67 26.21 20.19 -14.82
C LYS A 67 25.19 20.08 -15.96
N ALA A 68 24.38 19.02 -15.98
CA ALA A 68 23.35 18.83 -17.00
C ALA A 68 22.34 19.99 -17.00
N VAL A 69 21.82 20.36 -15.82
CA VAL A 69 20.85 21.45 -15.67
C VAL A 69 21.43 22.81 -16.13
N LYS A 70 22.72 23.07 -15.90
CA LYS A 70 23.38 24.32 -16.37
C LYS A 70 23.41 24.43 -17.89
N ALA A 71 23.43 23.30 -18.61
CA ALA A 71 23.45 23.23 -20.06
C ALA A 71 22.05 23.05 -20.68
N ALA A 72 21.02 22.84 -19.85
CA ALA A 72 19.66 22.59 -20.29
C ALA A 72 18.83 23.86 -20.43
N ASP A 73 17.79 23.78 -21.27
CA ASP A 73 16.81 24.86 -21.45
C ASP A 73 15.82 24.93 -20.27
N GLY A 74 15.57 23.79 -19.62
CA GLY A 74 14.63 23.66 -18.52
C GLY A 74 14.87 22.39 -17.68
N LEU A 75 14.24 22.37 -16.51
CA LEU A 75 14.29 21.29 -15.54
C LEU A 75 12.87 20.79 -15.25
N ILE A 76 12.65 19.49 -15.44
CA ILE A 76 11.41 18.81 -15.09
C ILE A 76 11.70 17.83 -13.94
N LEU A 77 10.94 17.98 -12.86
CA LEU A 77 10.97 17.10 -11.70
C LEU A 77 9.84 16.07 -11.85
N ALA A 78 10.18 14.80 -11.94
CA ALA A 78 9.26 13.70 -12.28
C ALA A 78 9.34 12.55 -11.25
N THR A 79 9.49 12.90 -9.97
CA THR A 79 9.46 11.95 -8.85
C THR A 79 8.05 11.41 -8.61
N ASP A 80 7.95 10.37 -7.78
CA ASP A 80 6.68 9.77 -7.36
C ASP A 80 5.60 10.80 -6.94
N PRO A 81 4.31 10.48 -7.14
CA PRO A 81 3.23 11.42 -6.89
C PRO A 81 2.83 11.53 -5.40
N ASP A 82 3.66 11.09 -4.46
CA ASP A 82 3.41 11.20 -3.01
C ASP A 82 4.22 12.34 -2.37
N ARG A 83 3.96 12.63 -1.09
CA ARG A 83 4.74 13.64 -0.34
C ARG A 83 6.25 13.37 -0.30
N GLU A 84 6.67 12.11 -0.34
CA GLU A 84 8.10 11.74 -0.34
C GLU A 84 8.75 12.13 -1.67
N GLY A 85 8.08 11.83 -2.78
CA GLY A 85 8.47 12.27 -4.11
C GLY A 85 8.52 13.80 -4.21
N GLU A 86 7.53 14.49 -3.65
CA GLU A 86 7.52 15.96 -3.61
C GLU A 86 8.72 16.53 -2.83
N ALA A 87 9.04 15.93 -1.68
CA ALA A 87 10.20 16.30 -0.88
C ALA A 87 11.53 16.02 -1.59
N ILE A 88 11.68 14.90 -2.30
CA ILE A 88 12.88 14.62 -3.12
C ILE A 88 13.05 15.71 -4.18
N SER A 89 11.97 16.07 -4.88
CA SER A 89 11.95 17.14 -5.87
C SER A 89 12.39 18.47 -5.26
N TRP A 90 11.84 18.83 -4.11
CA TRP A 90 12.23 20.03 -3.36
C TRP A 90 13.70 20.00 -2.93
N HIS A 91 14.19 18.89 -2.36
CA HIS A 91 15.57 18.77 -1.92
C HIS A 91 16.56 18.92 -3.07
N VAL A 92 16.29 18.30 -4.22
CA VAL A 92 17.11 18.43 -5.43
C VAL A 92 17.14 19.89 -5.89
N LEU A 93 15.97 20.52 -5.96
CA LEU A 93 15.83 21.92 -6.37
C LEU A 93 16.65 22.86 -5.49
N GLU A 94 16.56 22.71 -4.18
CA GLU A 94 17.32 23.49 -3.20
C GLU A 94 18.84 23.27 -3.32
N VAL A 95 19.32 22.04 -3.54
CA VAL A 95 20.76 21.80 -3.82
C VAL A 95 21.20 22.51 -5.11
N LEU A 96 20.36 22.48 -6.15
CA LEU A 96 20.67 23.15 -7.41
C LEU A 96 20.72 24.67 -7.26
N ARG A 97 19.87 25.25 -6.40
CA ARG A 97 19.92 26.67 -6.02
C ARG A 97 21.20 27.01 -5.28
N GLU A 98 21.56 26.24 -4.25
CA GLU A 98 22.80 26.41 -3.47
C GLU A 98 24.05 26.34 -4.38
N LYS A 99 24.06 25.42 -5.35
CA LYS A 99 25.14 25.27 -6.34
C LYS A 99 25.12 26.31 -7.46
N LYS A 100 24.18 27.26 -7.44
CA LYS A 100 23.94 28.26 -8.51
C LYS A 100 23.85 27.61 -9.89
N ALA A 101 23.17 26.46 -9.96
CA ALA A 101 22.99 25.69 -11.19
C ALA A 101 21.82 26.21 -12.04
N LEU A 102 20.82 26.81 -11.40
CA LEU A 102 19.68 27.42 -12.07
C LEU A 102 20.00 28.88 -12.42
N LYS A 103 20.14 29.18 -13.71
CA LYS A 103 20.42 30.49 -14.29
C LYS A 103 19.22 31.04 -15.08
N GLY A 104 18.00 30.77 -14.61
CA GLY A 104 16.75 31.19 -15.26
C GLY A 104 16.01 30.10 -16.01
N GLN A 105 16.48 28.84 -15.95
CA GLN A 105 15.74 27.70 -16.48
C GLN A 105 14.35 27.62 -15.85
N LYS A 106 13.34 27.29 -16.67
CA LYS A 106 12.00 26.96 -16.18
C LYS A 106 12.07 25.67 -15.37
N VAL A 107 11.50 25.68 -14.16
CA VAL A 107 11.40 24.50 -13.30
C VAL A 107 9.95 24.06 -13.27
N GLU A 108 9.71 22.82 -13.64
CA GLU A 108 8.39 22.21 -13.73
C GLU A 108 8.35 20.90 -12.95
N ARG A 109 7.16 20.55 -12.45
CA ARG A 109 6.88 19.32 -11.72
C ARG A 109 5.79 18.55 -12.46
N VAL A 110 6.06 17.29 -12.77
CA VAL A 110 5.15 16.40 -13.49
C VAL A 110 4.89 15.16 -12.66
N VAL A 111 3.63 14.78 -12.50
CA VAL A 111 3.20 13.58 -11.75
C VAL A 111 2.45 12.62 -12.67
N PHE A 112 2.67 11.32 -12.47
CA PHE A 112 1.93 10.27 -13.16
C PHE A 112 1.69 9.09 -12.22
N ASN A 113 0.52 8.47 -12.34
CA ASN A 113 0.12 7.31 -11.53
C ASN A 113 0.53 5.97 -12.16
N ALA A 114 1.05 5.98 -13.39
CA ALA A 114 1.52 4.79 -14.11
C ALA A 114 2.65 5.16 -15.06
N ILE A 115 3.62 4.26 -15.22
CA ILE A 115 4.75 4.45 -16.15
C ILE A 115 4.41 3.75 -17.47
N THR A 116 3.47 4.34 -18.19
CA THR A 116 3.14 3.99 -19.57
C THR A 116 3.50 5.15 -20.49
N LYS A 117 3.76 4.87 -21.77
CA LYS A 117 4.08 5.91 -22.75
C LYS A 117 3.01 7.01 -22.78
N GLN A 118 1.74 6.63 -22.77
CA GLN A 118 0.63 7.58 -22.81
C GLN A 118 0.54 8.42 -21.53
N ALA A 119 0.64 7.80 -20.34
CA ALA A 119 0.57 8.52 -19.08
C ALA A 119 1.71 9.53 -18.92
N VAL A 120 2.93 9.14 -19.30
CA VAL A 120 4.11 10.02 -19.25
C VAL A 120 3.96 11.21 -20.22
N LEU A 121 3.57 10.95 -21.47
CA LEU A 121 3.42 12.01 -22.47
C LEU A 121 2.28 12.98 -22.13
N GLU A 122 1.19 12.51 -21.53
CA GLU A 122 0.09 13.38 -21.10
C GLU A 122 0.50 14.23 -19.90
N ALA A 123 1.19 13.62 -18.93
CA ALA A 123 1.68 14.33 -17.74
C ALA A 123 2.65 15.46 -18.13
N MET A 124 3.48 15.28 -19.15
CA MET A 124 4.38 16.32 -19.67
C MET A 124 3.65 17.54 -20.26
N LYS A 125 2.39 17.42 -20.64
CA LYS A 125 1.57 18.55 -21.14
C LYS A 125 0.93 19.36 -20.02
N GLN A 126 0.93 18.83 -18.79
CA GLN A 126 0.28 19.43 -17.63
C GLN A 126 1.26 19.63 -16.47
N PRO A 127 2.37 20.36 -16.69
CA PRO A 127 3.31 20.64 -15.63
C PRO A 127 2.67 21.55 -14.57
N ARG A 128 3.06 21.34 -13.32
CA ARG A 128 2.73 22.21 -12.18
C ARG A 128 4.00 22.71 -11.50
N ALA A 129 3.84 23.60 -10.52
CA ALA A 129 4.91 23.91 -9.58
C ALA A 129 5.05 22.80 -8.53
N VAL A 130 6.18 22.78 -7.82
CA VAL A 130 6.33 21.98 -6.60
C VAL A 130 5.27 22.42 -5.59
N ASP A 131 4.56 21.44 -5.02
CA ASP A 131 3.50 21.67 -4.04
C ASP A 131 4.13 21.83 -2.65
N ILE A 132 4.18 23.08 -2.20
CA ILE A 132 4.79 23.44 -0.92
C ILE A 132 4.02 22.82 0.26
N ALA A 133 2.70 22.64 0.17
CA ALA A 133 1.94 22.04 1.26
C ALA A 133 2.31 20.56 1.48
N LEU A 134 2.58 19.82 0.41
CA LEU A 134 3.10 18.44 0.50
C LEU A 134 4.52 18.38 1.04
N VAL A 135 5.37 19.35 0.65
CA VAL A 135 6.73 19.49 1.21
C VAL A 135 6.65 19.79 2.71
N ASP A 136 5.83 20.74 3.13
CA ASP A 136 5.65 21.11 4.54
C ASP A 136 5.11 19.93 5.36
N ALA A 137 4.20 19.13 4.79
CA ALA A 137 3.72 17.91 5.43
C ALA A 137 4.84 16.87 5.62
N TYR A 138 5.75 16.73 4.65
CA TYR A 138 6.95 15.91 4.78
C TYR A 138 7.90 16.46 5.86
N LEU A 139 8.20 17.77 5.82
CA LEU A 139 9.06 18.44 6.79
C LEU A 139 8.52 18.28 8.21
N ALA A 140 7.24 18.59 8.44
CA ALA A 140 6.58 18.44 9.73
C ALA A 140 6.69 17.00 10.27
N ARG A 141 6.47 16.00 9.40
CA ARG A 141 6.67 14.59 9.76
C ARG A 141 8.14 14.33 10.15
N ARG A 142 9.10 14.86 9.38
CA ARG A 142 10.52 14.62 9.61
C ARG A 142 11.01 15.25 10.92
N ALA A 143 10.58 16.48 11.23
CA ALA A 143 10.79 17.12 12.52
C ALA A 143 10.22 16.28 13.66
N LEU A 144 8.95 15.87 13.55
CA LEU A 144 8.28 15.11 14.59
C LEU A 144 9.00 13.79 14.89
N ASP A 145 9.38 13.04 13.84
CA ASP A 145 10.07 11.77 13.99
C ASP A 145 11.49 11.97 14.56
N TYR A 146 12.20 13.03 14.17
CA TYR A 146 13.51 13.39 14.74
C TYR A 146 13.39 13.76 16.22
N LEU A 147 12.50 14.67 16.59
CA LEU A 147 12.33 15.15 17.96
C LEU A 147 11.94 14.01 18.90
N VAL A 148 10.99 13.16 18.51
CA VAL A 148 10.60 11.98 19.32
C VAL A 148 11.77 11.01 19.47
N GLY A 149 12.45 10.68 18.37
CA GLY A 149 13.56 9.73 18.39
C GLY A 149 14.72 10.22 19.25
N PHE A 150 15.15 11.47 19.05
CA PHE A 150 16.33 12.05 19.71
C PHE A 150 16.08 12.34 21.19
N THR A 151 14.89 12.78 21.57
CA THR A 151 14.56 13.06 22.98
C THR A 151 14.30 11.80 23.80
N LEU A 152 13.63 10.78 23.25
CA LEU A 152 13.23 9.59 24.00
C LEU A 152 14.25 8.47 24.00
N SER A 153 15.04 8.30 22.93
CA SER A 153 16.00 7.18 22.86
C SER A 153 17.04 7.19 24.00
N PRO A 154 17.63 8.33 24.40
CA PRO A 154 18.55 8.37 25.55
C PRO A 154 17.90 7.94 26.87
N VAL A 155 16.61 8.26 27.06
CA VAL A 155 15.84 7.81 28.23
C VAL A 155 15.63 6.30 28.18
N LEU A 156 15.25 5.76 27.02
CA LEU A 156 15.08 4.32 26.82
C LEU A 156 16.38 3.55 27.08
N TRP A 157 17.51 4.00 26.56
CA TRP A 157 18.80 3.33 26.77
C TRP A 157 19.19 3.29 28.25
N ARG A 158 18.87 4.33 29.01
CA ARG A 158 19.13 4.40 30.46
C ARG A 158 18.20 3.52 31.28
N LYS A 159 16.93 3.40 30.88
CA LYS A 159 15.87 2.72 31.66
C LYS A 159 15.61 1.28 31.22
N LEU A 160 15.93 0.92 29.99
CA LEU A 160 15.70 -0.40 29.40
C LEU A 160 16.96 -0.84 28.63
N PRO A 161 17.94 -1.48 29.31
CA PRO A 161 19.13 -1.99 28.65
C PRO A 161 18.76 -2.92 27.48
N GLY A 162 19.30 -2.64 26.29
CA GLY A 162 18.98 -3.36 25.05
C GLY A 162 17.94 -2.70 24.15
N ALA A 163 17.26 -1.64 24.61
CA ALA A 163 16.45 -0.80 23.72
C ALA A 163 17.32 -0.17 22.63
N ARG A 164 16.84 -0.16 21.37
CA ARG A 164 17.57 0.43 20.24
C ARG A 164 17.10 1.84 19.92
N SER A 165 15.80 2.04 19.73
CA SER A 165 15.25 3.32 19.31
C SER A 165 13.83 3.54 19.85
N ALA A 166 13.50 4.80 20.09
CA ALA A 166 12.12 5.25 20.22
C ALA A 166 11.59 5.68 18.85
N GLY A 167 10.36 5.32 18.52
CA GLY A 167 9.73 5.76 17.28
C GLY A 167 8.23 5.93 17.48
N ARG A 168 7.71 7.12 17.16
CA ARG A 168 6.30 7.48 17.35
C ARG A 168 5.32 6.42 16.82
N VAL A 169 5.58 5.88 15.62
CA VAL A 169 4.73 4.85 15.00
C VAL A 169 5.15 3.44 15.41
N GLN A 170 6.45 3.15 15.47
CA GLN A 170 6.97 1.83 15.81
C GLN A 170 6.56 1.39 17.22
N SER A 171 6.63 2.30 18.20
CA SER A 171 6.27 2.01 19.59
C SER A 171 4.78 1.70 19.76
N VAL A 172 3.90 2.36 18.98
CA VAL A 172 2.46 2.05 18.98
C VAL A 172 2.19 0.69 18.35
N ALA A 173 2.86 0.36 17.23
CA ALA A 173 2.73 -0.95 16.60
C ALA A 173 3.20 -2.08 17.53
N LEU A 174 4.34 -1.89 18.22
CA LEU A 174 4.83 -2.82 19.23
C LEU A 174 3.81 -2.98 20.38
N ARG A 175 3.24 -1.87 20.86
CA ARG A 175 2.20 -1.91 21.89
C ARG A 175 1.00 -2.76 21.48
N LEU A 176 0.50 -2.65 20.25
CA LEU A 176 -0.63 -3.47 19.78
C LEU A 176 -0.32 -4.98 19.85
N VAL A 177 0.93 -5.36 19.58
CA VAL A 177 1.37 -6.76 19.70
C VAL A 177 1.45 -7.18 21.16
N CYS A 178 2.06 -6.35 22.03
CA CYS A 178 2.14 -6.63 23.46
C CYS A 178 0.76 -6.69 24.13
N ASP A 179 -0.16 -5.80 23.76
CA ASP A 179 -1.53 -5.78 24.28
C ASP A 179 -2.26 -7.08 23.90
N ARG A 180 -2.10 -7.57 22.65
CA ARG A 180 -2.64 -8.88 22.23
C ARG A 180 -1.97 -10.04 22.98
N GLU A 181 -0.66 -10.01 23.20
CA GLU A 181 0.01 -11.07 23.95
C GLU A 181 -0.52 -11.13 25.38
N ARG A 182 -0.71 -9.98 26.03
CA ARG A 182 -1.30 -9.90 27.37
C ARG A 182 -2.74 -10.42 27.40
N GLU A 183 -3.54 -10.14 26.37
CA GLU A 183 -4.89 -10.73 26.23
C GLU A 183 -4.82 -12.26 26.21
N ILE A 184 -3.80 -12.84 25.57
CA ILE A 184 -3.58 -14.29 25.49
C ILE A 184 -3.08 -14.84 26.84
N GLU A 185 -2.09 -14.20 27.47
CA GLU A 185 -1.52 -14.63 28.76
C GLU A 185 -2.56 -14.62 29.89
N THR A 186 -3.47 -13.65 29.88
CA THR A 186 -4.53 -13.52 30.90
C THR A 186 -5.82 -14.23 30.52
N PHE A 187 -5.86 -14.92 29.37
CA PHE A 187 -7.03 -15.66 28.93
C PHE A 187 -7.28 -16.88 29.81
N VAL A 188 -8.40 -16.87 30.54
CA VAL A 188 -8.85 -18.01 31.32
C VAL A 188 -9.65 -18.95 30.41
N ALA A 189 -9.05 -20.06 30.01
CA ALA A 189 -9.72 -21.10 29.24
C ALA A 189 -10.93 -21.66 30.00
N ARG A 190 -12.05 -21.83 29.28
CA ARG A 190 -13.26 -22.47 29.81
C ARG A 190 -13.55 -23.71 28.99
N GLU A 191 -13.61 -24.85 29.66
CA GLU A 191 -14.02 -26.11 29.05
C GLU A 191 -15.50 -26.04 28.66
N TYR A 192 -15.84 -26.62 27.50
CA TYR A 192 -17.21 -26.73 27.00
C TYR A 192 -17.32 -27.87 25.99
N TRP A 193 -18.53 -28.40 25.82
CA TRP A 193 -18.82 -29.45 24.85
C TRP A 193 -19.74 -28.93 23.74
N SER A 194 -19.51 -29.41 22.52
CA SER A 194 -20.42 -29.23 21.39
C SER A 194 -21.09 -30.56 21.10
N ILE A 195 -22.42 -30.59 21.08
CA ILE A 195 -23.20 -31.79 20.77
C ILE A 195 -23.57 -31.75 19.29
N ALA A 196 -23.05 -32.72 18.53
CA ALA A 196 -23.30 -32.89 17.11
C ALA A 196 -23.82 -34.30 16.83
N ALA A 197 -24.78 -34.41 15.92
CA ALA A 197 -25.37 -35.66 15.45
C ALA A 197 -25.18 -35.77 13.93
N GLN A 198 -24.80 -36.96 13.47
CA GLN A 198 -24.85 -37.29 12.05
C GLN A 198 -26.23 -37.84 11.73
N LEU A 199 -26.97 -37.15 10.88
CA LEU A 199 -28.34 -37.50 10.50
C LEU A 199 -28.39 -37.88 9.03
N ALA A 200 -29.29 -38.81 8.69
CA ALA A 200 -29.55 -39.19 7.30
C ALA A 200 -30.92 -38.65 6.85
N THR A 201 -31.00 -38.16 5.62
CA THR A 201 -32.28 -37.85 4.97
C THR A 201 -33.00 -39.14 4.57
N PRO A 202 -34.30 -39.10 4.23
CA PRO A 202 -35.00 -40.25 3.66
C PRO A 202 -34.38 -40.79 2.36
N ARG A 203 -33.51 -40.00 1.70
CA ARG A 203 -32.77 -40.40 0.50
C ARG A 203 -31.40 -41.02 0.79
N GLY A 204 -31.02 -41.15 2.06
CA GLY A 204 -29.73 -41.68 2.50
C GLY A 204 -28.58 -40.65 2.49
N GLU A 205 -28.85 -39.38 2.22
CA GLU A 205 -27.82 -38.32 2.29
C GLU A 205 -27.55 -37.96 3.75
N THR A 206 -26.28 -37.87 4.13
CA THR A 206 -25.89 -37.58 5.52
C THR A 206 -25.46 -36.13 5.74
N PHE A 207 -25.77 -35.57 6.90
CA PHE A 207 -25.30 -34.24 7.31
C PHE A 207 -25.12 -34.12 8.83
N GLU A 208 -24.23 -33.22 9.25
CA GLU A 208 -24.04 -32.88 10.66
C GLU A 208 -25.08 -31.86 11.11
N ALA A 209 -25.80 -32.18 12.19
CA ALA A 209 -26.67 -31.26 12.91
C ALA A 209 -26.09 -30.99 14.31
N ARG A 210 -26.14 -29.73 14.76
CA ARG A 210 -25.70 -29.34 16.11
C ARG A 210 -26.89 -29.04 17.01
N LEU A 211 -26.81 -29.45 18.27
CA LEU A 211 -27.81 -29.11 19.27
C LEU A 211 -27.89 -27.60 19.42
N SER A 212 -29.08 -27.04 19.22
CA SER A 212 -29.33 -25.59 19.27
C SER A 212 -30.22 -25.16 20.46
N GLY A 213 -30.88 -26.12 21.11
CA GLY A 213 -31.73 -25.89 22.27
C GLY A 213 -32.15 -27.19 22.95
N ALA A 214 -32.43 -27.12 24.24
CA ALA A 214 -32.97 -28.19 25.07
C ALA A 214 -33.83 -27.58 26.19
N ASP A 215 -34.93 -28.26 26.56
CA ASP A 215 -35.81 -27.86 27.68
C ASP A 215 -36.27 -26.39 27.63
N GLY A 216 -36.60 -25.91 26.43
CA GLY A 216 -37.03 -24.51 26.20
C GLY A 216 -35.90 -23.48 26.27
N LYS A 217 -34.66 -23.89 26.54
CA LYS A 217 -33.47 -23.03 26.57
C LYS A 217 -32.66 -23.14 25.28
N LYS A 218 -32.11 -22.02 24.84
CA LYS A 218 -31.17 -21.98 23.73
C LYS A 218 -29.81 -22.48 24.21
N ILE A 219 -29.24 -23.45 23.50
CA ILE A 219 -27.88 -23.92 23.72
C ILE A 219 -26.95 -23.08 22.84
N THR A 220 -25.95 -22.47 23.48
CA THR A 220 -24.91 -21.68 22.85
C THR A 220 -23.55 -22.34 23.07
N ARG A 221 -22.48 -21.76 22.51
CA ARG A 221 -21.14 -22.34 22.54
C ARG A 221 -20.67 -22.76 23.94
N LEU A 222 -21.01 -22.00 24.99
CA LEU A 222 -20.54 -22.27 26.37
C LEU A 222 -21.64 -22.85 27.27
N SER A 223 -22.76 -23.31 26.70
CA SER A 223 -23.89 -23.78 27.49
C SER A 223 -23.67 -25.15 28.11
N VAL A 224 -22.98 -26.06 27.42
CA VAL A 224 -22.67 -27.40 27.94
C VAL A 224 -21.29 -27.36 28.57
N GLY A 225 -21.26 -27.33 29.90
CA GLY A 225 -20.08 -26.98 30.68
C GLY A 225 -19.36 -28.17 31.31
N THR A 226 -19.92 -29.37 31.26
CA THR A 226 -19.30 -30.59 31.80
C THR A 226 -19.47 -31.81 30.91
N ALA A 227 -18.61 -32.82 31.09
CA ALA A 227 -18.68 -34.08 30.37
C ALA A 227 -19.96 -34.86 30.70
N GLU A 228 -20.44 -34.78 31.94
CA GLU A 228 -21.65 -35.45 32.41
C GLU A 228 -22.89 -34.85 31.72
N GLU A 229 -22.95 -33.52 31.62
CA GLU A 229 -24.04 -32.84 30.89
C GLU A 229 -24.02 -33.22 29.41
N ALA A 230 -22.84 -33.26 28.80
CA ALA A 230 -22.67 -33.69 27.41
C ALA A 230 -23.10 -35.15 27.20
N ALA A 231 -22.74 -36.04 28.12
CA ALA A 231 -23.12 -37.46 28.08
C ALA A 231 -24.64 -37.63 28.25
N ALA A 232 -25.27 -36.84 29.11
CA ALA A 232 -26.72 -36.84 29.27
C ALA A 232 -27.43 -36.41 27.99
N PHE A 233 -26.98 -35.34 27.33
CA PHE A 233 -27.51 -34.95 26.02
C PHE A 233 -27.31 -36.03 24.96
N ARG A 234 -26.12 -36.65 24.92
CA ARG A 234 -25.84 -37.73 23.98
C ARG A 234 -26.81 -38.90 24.18
N ALA A 235 -26.97 -39.39 25.41
CA ALA A 235 -27.85 -40.51 25.71
C ALA A 235 -29.32 -40.21 25.34
N ALA A 236 -29.79 -38.98 25.61
CA ALA A 236 -31.12 -38.54 25.22
C ALA A 236 -31.31 -38.51 23.70
N LEU A 237 -30.28 -38.11 22.95
CA LEU A 237 -30.34 -38.00 21.48
C LEU A 237 -30.17 -39.35 20.77
N GLU A 238 -29.41 -40.31 21.32
CA GLU A 238 -29.23 -41.64 20.73
C GLU A 238 -30.51 -42.47 20.69
N SER A 239 -31.43 -42.21 21.61
CA SER A 239 -32.75 -42.85 21.66
C SER A 239 -33.86 -42.03 20.99
N ALA A 240 -33.54 -40.84 20.47
CA ALA A 240 -34.53 -39.92 19.92
C ALA A 240 -34.85 -40.20 18.44
N ALA A 241 -36.09 -39.95 18.06
CA ALA A 241 -36.49 -39.83 16.66
C ALA A 241 -36.43 -38.35 16.24
N PHE A 242 -35.71 -38.08 15.15
CA PHE A 242 -35.58 -36.72 14.62
C PHE A 242 -36.64 -36.43 13.58
N SER A 243 -37.19 -35.21 13.61
CA SER A 243 -38.06 -34.69 12.55
C SER A 243 -37.64 -33.29 12.17
N VAL A 244 -37.85 -32.94 10.90
CA VAL A 244 -37.53 -31.60 10.40
C VAL A 244 -38.67 -30.66 10.80
N ARG A 245 -38.38 -29.73 11.70
CA ARG A 245 -39.36 -28.73 12.16
C ARG A 245 -39.54 -27.57 11.17
N ASN A 246 -38.47 -27.13 10.53
CA ASN A 246 -38.47 -25.98 9.63
C ASN A 246 -37.35 -26.10 8.60
N VAL A 247 -37.61 -25.66 7.37
CA VAL A 247 -36.60 -25.52 6.30
C VAL A 247 -36.73 -24.12 5.74
N GLU A 248 -35.65 -23.36 5.80
CA GLU A 248 -35.60 -22.00 5.27
C GLU A 248 -34.52 -21.91 4.18
N ALA A 249 -34.92 -21.42 3.00
CA ALA A 249 -34.02 -21.14 1.90
C ALA A 249 -34.01 -19.64 1.60
N LYS A 250 -32.83 -19.00 1.74
CA LYS A 250 -32.65 -17.58 1.43
C LYS A 250 -31.56 -17.41 0.36
N PRO A 251 -31.82 -16.67 -0.73
CA PRO A 251 -30.78 -16.33 -1.68
C PRO A 251 -29.78 -15.35 -1.05
N LEU A 252 -28.49 -15.69 -1.03
CA LEU A 252 -27.43 -14.77 -0.62
C LEU A 252 -26.77 -14.13 -1.84
N LYS A 253 -26.57 -12.81 -1.78
CA LYS A 253 -25.82 -12.05 -2.78
C LYS A 253 -24.48 -11.63 -2.18
N ARG A 254 -23.38 -12.04 -2.81
CA ARG A 254 -22.03 -11.57 -2.43
C ARG A 254 -21.54 -10.54 -3.44
N HIS A 255 -21.20 -9.36 -2.96
CA HIS A 255 -20.60 -8.31 -3.78
C HIS A 255 -19.09 -8.53 -3.93
N PRO A 256 -18.51 -8.20 -5.10
CA PRO A 256 -17.06 -8.23 -5.29
C PRO A 256 -16.38 -7.16 -4.43
N GLN A 257 -15.17 -7.49 -3.98
CA GLN A 257 -14.30 -6.58 -3.23
C GLN A 257 -13.90 -5.37 -4.10
N PRO A 258 -13.58 -4.21 -3.48
CA PRO A 258 -13.01 -3.08 -4.20
C PRO A 258 -11.64 -3.42 -4.81
N PRO A 259 -11.16 -2.61 -5.76
CA PRO A 259 -9.77 -2.62 -6.20
C PRO A 259 -8.78 -2.46 -5.03
N PHE A 260 -7.53 -2.86 -5.26
CA PHE A 260 -6.52 -2.84 -4.21
C PHE A 260 -6.09 -1.42 -3.82
N THR A 261 -6.01 -1.20 -2.51
CA THR A 261 -5.18 -0.17 -1.87
C THR A 261 -3.85 -0.79 -1.43
N THR A 262 -2.91 0.02 -0.93
CA THR A 262 -1.67 -0.48 -0.33
C THR A 262 -1.93 -1.51 0.77
N SER A 263 -2.86 -1.21 1.68
CA SER A 263 -3.13 -2.05 2.84
C SER A 263 -3.81 -3.35 2.47
N THR A 264 -4.78 -3.32 1.56
CA THR A 264 -5.50 -4.52 1.11
C THR A 264 -4.62 -5.41 0.22
N LEU A 265 -3.73 -4.83 -0.58
CA LEU A 265 -2.71 -5.59 -1.33
C LEU A 265 -1.78 -6.35 -0.37
N GLN A 266 -1.23 -5.67 0.65
CA GLN A 266 -0.34 -6.31 1.62
C GLN A 266 -1.05 -7.43 2.40
N GLN A 267 -2.29 -7.21 2.83
CA GLN A 267 -3.09 -8.22 3.54
C GLN A 267 -3.34 -9.45 2.66
N GLU A 268 -3.79 -9.27 1.42
CA GLU A 268 -4.07 -10.39 0.52
C GLU A 268 -2.81 -11.10 0.06
N ALA A 269 -1.70 -10.39 -0.17
CA ALA A 269 -0.40 -11.00 -0.47
C ALA A 269 0.13 -11.84 0.70
N SER A 270 -0.03 -11.36 1.94
CA SER A 270 0.32 -12.15 3.14
C SER A 270 -0.56 -13.39 3.26
N ARG A 271 -1.89 -13.22 3.19
CA ARG A 271 -2.86 -14.31 3.39
C ARG A 271 -2.83 -15.38 2.30
N LYS A 272 -2.65 -15.00 1.03
CA LYS A 272 -2.71 -15.91 -0.12
C LYS A 272 -1.35 -16.40 -0.59
N LEU A 273 -0.30 -15.60 -0.44
CA LEU A 273 1.02 -15.86 -1.01
C LEU A 273 2.12 -16.00 0.06
N GLY A 274 1.79 -15.81 1.35
CA GLY A 274 2.78 -15.88 2.43
C GLY A 274 3.81 -14.76 2.41
N LEU A 275 3.56 -13.67 1.67
CA LEU A 275 4.54 -12.59 1.51
C LEU A 275 4.50 -11.62 2.68
N ALA A 276 5.66 -11.32 3.25
CA ALA A 276 5.80 -10.22 4.20
C ALA A 276 5.47 -8.87 3.52
N PRO A 277 4.95 -7.87 4.26
CA PRO A 277 4.61 -6.55 3.70
C PRO A 277 5.77 -5.89 2.94
N ALA A 278 6.99 -5.96 3.48
CA ALA A 278 8.19 -5.40 2.83
C ALA A 278 8.48 -6.05 1.47
N ARG A 279 8.35 -7.38 1.37
CA ARG A 279 8.55 -8.12 0.12
C ARG A 279 7.45 -7.79 -0.89
N THR A 280 6.21 -7.65 -0.44
CA THR A 280 5.09 -7.24 -1.29
C THR A 280 5.35 -5.88 -1.91
N MET A 281 5.77 -4.89 -1.12
CA MET A 281 6.07 -3.54 -1.63
C MET A 281 7.28 -3.52 -2.55
N GLN A 282 8.32 -4.33 -2.30
CA GLN A 282 9.47 -4.45 -3.20
C GLN A 282 9.06 -5.01 -4.57
N ILE A 283 8.19 -6.02 -4.60
CA ILE A 283 7.66 -6.58 -5.86
C ILE A 283 6.79 -5.53 -6.56
N ALA A 284 5.88 -4.89 -5.84
CA ALA A 284 5.00 -3.86 -6.40
C ALA A 284 5.77 -2.68 -6.99
N GLN A 285 6.84 -2.20 -6.32
CA GLN A 285 7.74 -1.17 -6.86
C GLN A 285 8.30 -1.60 -8.23
N ARG A 286 8.82 -2.81 -8.35
CA ARG A 286 9.37 -3.32 -9.62
C ARG A 286 8.31 -3.42 -10.71
N LEU A 287 7.09 -3.86 -10.35
CA LEU A 287 5.97 -3.92 -11.28
C LEU A 287 5.55 -2.52 -11.75
N TYR A 288 5.61 -1.51 -10.89
CA TYR A 288 5.30 -0.13 -11.22
C TYR A 288 6.39 0.54 -12.08
N GLU A 289 7.66 0.44 -11.67
CA GLU A 289 8.80 1.04 -12.37
C GLU A 289 9.07 0.44 -13.74
N GLY A 290 8.73 -0.83 -13.90
CA GLY A 290 8.76 -1.54 -15.16
C GLY A 290 9.56 -2.83 -15.10
N VAL A 291 9.11 -3.79 -15.90
CA VAL A 291 9.82 -5.06 -16.15
C VAL A 291 10.02 -5.24 -17.65
N ASP A 292 11.14 -5.86 -18.01
CA ASP A 292 11.44 -6.18 -19.41
C ASP A 292 10.59 -7.36 -19.88
N ILE A 293 9.72 -7.12 -20.86
CA ILE A 293 8.84 -8.09 -21.53
C ILE A 293 9.04 -7.91 -23.03
N GLY A 294 9.46 -8.97 -23.73
CA GLY A 294 9.60 -8.93 -25.20
C GLY A 294 10.56 -7.85 -25.72
N GLY A 295 11.59 -7.48 -24.96
CA GLY A 295 12.51 -6.40 -25.30
C GLY A 295 12.03 -4.98 -24.95
N GLU A 296 10.84 -4.85 -24.34
CA GLU A 296 10.29 -3.58 -23.89
C GLU A 296 10.17 -3.52 -22.36
N THR A 297 10.68 -2.44 -21.75
CA THR A 297 10.42 -2.14 -20.34
C THR A 297 9.04 -1.51 -20.19
N VAL A 298 8.15 -2.15 -19.44
CA VAL A 298 6.76 -1.68 -19.26
C VAL A 298 6.36 -1.74 -17.79
N GLY A 299 5.79 -0.64 -17.26
CA GLY A 299 5.10 -0.62 -15.98
C GLY A 299 3.82 -1.45 -16.04
N LEU A 300 3.72 -2.49 -15.22
CA LEU A 300 2.60 -3.44 -15.20
C LEU A 300 1.48 -3.05 -14.26
N ILE A 301 1.75 -2.22 -13.25
CA ILE A 301 0.72 -1.74 -12.31
C ILE A 301 0.77 -0.22 -12.17
N THR A 302 -0.34 0.35 -11.70
CA THR A 302 -0.39 1.73 -11.19
C THR A 302 0.39 1.87 -9.87
N TYR A 303 0.58 3.11 -9.42
CA TYR A 303 1.35 3.43 -8.23
C TYR A 303 0.85 2.68 -6.99
N MET A 304 1.76 1.98 -6.32
CA MET A 304 1.44 1.01 -5.26
C MET A 304 1.28 1.62 -3.87
N ARG A 305 1.52 2.93 -3.71
CA ARG A 305 1.30 3.66 -2.45
C ARG A 305 0.07 4.56 -2.61
N THR A 306 -1.07 3.95 -2.37
CA THR A 306 -2.39 4.55 -2.54
C THR A 306 -3.35 4.08 -1.45
N ASP A 307 -4.22 4.98 -1.00
CA ASP A 307 -5.43 4.69 -0.22
C ASP A 307 -6.71 4.76 -1.07
N GLY A 308 -6.57 5.09 -2.36
CA GLY A 308 -7.65 5.17 -3.32
C GLY A 308 -8.11 3.80 -3.84
N VAL A 309 -9.40 3.71 -4.10
CA VAL A 309 -10.06 2.53 -4.71
C VAL A 309 -10.74 2.87 -6.04
N ASP A 310 -10.65 4.13 -6.47
CA ASP A 310 -11.23 4.58 -7.73
C ASP A 310 -10.33 4.19 -8.90
N MET A 311 -10.93 4.08 -10.08
CA MET A 311 -10.24 3.76 -11.32
C MET A 311 -10.62 4.79 -12.39
N ALA A 312 -9.66 5.16 -13.22
CA ALA A 312 -9.90 6.06 -14.34
C ALA A 312 -10.96 5.45 -15.30
N PRO A 313 -11.83 6.27 -15.92
CA PRO A 313 -12.90 5.77 -16.79
C PRO A 313 -12.42 4.83 -17.91
N GLU A 314 -11.28 5.15 -18.51
CA GLU A 314 -10.61 4.33 -19.53
C GLU A 314 -10.15 2.97 -18.99
N ALA A 315 -9.70 2.92 -17.74
CA ALA A 315 -9.31 1.68 -17.08
C ALA A 315 -10.52 0.80 -16.79
N VAL A 316 -11.62 1.40 -16.33
CA VAL A 316 -12.90 0.70 -16.14
C VAL A 316 -13.39 0.11 -17.46
N ALA A 317 -13.34 0.88 -18.55
CA ALA A 317 -13.71 0.40 -19.88
C ALA A 317 -12.81 -0.76 -20.35
N ALA A 318 -11.48 -0.64 -20.18
CA ALA A 318 -10.53 -1.68 -20.54
C ALA A 318 -10.74 -2.97 -19.75
N THR A 319 -10.96 -2.88 -18.43
CA THR A 319 -11.25 -4.05 -17.58
C THR A 319 -12.57 -4.71 -17.97
N ARG A 320 -13.63 -3.93 -18.27
CA ARG A 320 -14.90 -4.47 -18.76
C ARG A 320 -14.75 -5.22 -20.08
N SER A 321 -14.00 -4.65 -21.03
CA SER A 321 -13.65 -5.32 -22.30
C SER A 321 -12.91 -6.64 -22.04
N ALA A 322 -11.91 -6.64 -21.16
CA ALA A 322 -11.16 -7.85 -20.81
C ALA A 322 -12.06 -8.93 -20.18
N ILE A 323 -12.99 -8.55 -19.28
CA ILE A 323 -13.96 -9.48 -18.67
C ILE A 323 -14.87 -10.09 -19.74
N GLY A 324 -15.43 -9.27 -20.63
CA GLY A 324 -16.31 -9.75 -21.70
C GLY A 324 -15.60 -10.73 -22.63
N LYS A 325 -14.35 -10.45 -23.00
CA LYS A 325 -13.53 -11.33 -23.85
C LYS A 325 -13.12 -12.64 -23.16
N GLN A 326 -12.72 -12.59 -21.88
CA GLN A 326 -12.15 -13.75 -21.19
C GLN A 326 -13.19 -14.65 -20.53
N PHE A 327 -14.29 -14.07 -20.03
CA PHE A 327 -15.28 -14.80 -19.23
C PHE A 327 -16.70 -14.75 -19.83
N GLY A 328 -16.96 -13.88 -20.81
CA GLY A 328 -18.26 -13.72 -21.45
C GLY A 328 -19.24 -12.81 -20.69
N ASP A 329 -20.31 -12.41 -21.37
CA ASP A 329 -21.25 -11.37 -20.89
C ASP A 329 -21.96 -11.74 -19.58
N ARG A 330 -22.13 -13.03 -19.30
CA ARG A 330 -22.72 -13.52 -18.03
C ARG A 330 -21.93 -13.05 -16.80
N TYR A 331 -20.62 -12.83 -16.94
CA TYR A 331 -19.74 -12.40 -15.85
C TYR A 331 -19.46 -10.90 -15.85
N LEU A 332 -19.91 -10.18 -16.89
CA LEU A 332 -19.77 -8.74 -17.00
C LEU A 332 -20.96 -8.04 -16.30
N PRO A 333 -20.72 -7.21 -15.26
CA PRO A 333 -21.80 -6.43 -14.67
C PRO A 333 -22.43 -5.49 -15.70
N ALA A 334 -23.77 -5.43 -15.77
CA ALA A 334 -24.47 -4.57 -16.72
C ALA A 334 -24.04 -3.10 -16.59
N VAL A 335 -23.93 -2.59 -15.36
CA VAL A 335 -23.49 -1.23 -15.05
C VAL A 335 -22.03 -1.25 -14.52
N PRO A 336 -21.16 -0.31 -14.94
CA PRO A 336 -19.84 -0.15 -14.35
C PRO A 336 -19.91 0.02 -12.83
N ARG A 337 -19.07 -0.74 -12.11
CA ARG A 337 -18.96 -0.59 -10.66
C ARG A 337 -18.00 0.54 -10.35
N LYS A 338 -18.47 1.55 -9.61
CA LYS A 338 -17.63 2.61 -9.07
C LYS A 338 -17.40 2.37 -7.58
N TYR A 339 -16.14 2.44 -7.17
CA TYR A 339 -15.75 2.38 -5.77
C TYR A 339 -15.15 3.73 -5.41
N THR A 340 -15.64 4.34 -4.33
CA THR A 340 -15.16 5.63 -3.86
C THR A 340 -14.92 5.56 -2.37
N THR A 341 -13.77 6.06 -1.93
CA THR A 341 -13.49 6.35 -0.53
C THR A 341 -13.53 7.87 -0.32
N LYS A 342 -13.90 8.33 0.88
CA LYS A 342 -13.65 9.72 1.26
C LYS A 342 -12.14 9.86 1.44
N ALA A 343 -11.44 10.38 0.42
CA ALA A 343 -10.02 10.69 0.53
C ALA A 343 -9.84 11.70 1.67
N LYS A 344 -8.90 11.44 2.60
CA LYS A 344 -8.56 12.39 3.66
C LYS A 344 -7.76 13.58 3.13
N ASN A 345 -7.08 13.40 2.01
CA ASN A 345 -6.32 14.43 1.31
C ASN A 345 -6.58 14.31 -0.20
N ALA A 346 -7.24 15.30 -0.81
CA ALA A 346 -7.58 15.26 -2.23
C ALA A 346 -6.34 15.37 -3.15
N GLN A 347 -5.22 15.88 -2.63
CA GLN A 347 -3.95 16.00 -3.37
C GLN A 347 -3.20 14.67 -3.51
N GLU A 348 -3.40 13.73 -2.58
CA GLU A 348 -2.86 12.36 -2.62
C GLU A 348 -3.91 11.35 -3.12
N ALA A 349 -4.96 11.82 -3.80
CA ALA A 349 -6.01 10.96 -4.36
C ALA A 349 -5.47 10.14 -5.53
N HIS A 350 -4.75 9.09 -5.20
CA HIS A 350 -4.20 8.14 -6.16
C HIS A 350 -5.30 7.21 -6.67
N GLU A 351 -5.11 6.75 -7.89
CA GLU A 351 -5.86 5.62 -8.42
C GLU A 351 -5.61 4.35 -7.58
N ALA A 352 -6.53 3.39 -7.63
CA ALA A 352 -6.31 2.06 -7.08
C ALA A 352 -5.08 1.37 -7.69
N ILE A 353 -4.53 0.38 -6.97
CA ILE A 353 -3.52 -0.54 -7.50
C ILE A 353 -4.21 -1.52 -8.44
N ARG A 354 -3.87 -1.45 -9.72
CA ARG A 354 -4.43 -2.28 -10.79
C ARG A 354 -3.41 -2.51 -11.91
N PRO A 355 -3.65 -3.46 -12.82
CA PRO A 355 -2.88 -3.57 -14.06
C PRO A 355 -2.97 -2.28 -14.89
N THR A 356 -1.85 -1.87 -15.50
CA THR A 356 -1.83 -0.79 -16.49
C THR A 356 -2.56 -1.20 -17.78
N ASP A 357 -2.52 -2.49 -18.13
CA ASP A 357 -3.25 -3.10 -19.23
C ASP A 357 -3.97 -4.37 -18.75
N SER A 358 -5.30 -4.34 -18.74
CA SER A 358 -6.14 -5.46 -18.29
C SER A 358 -6.17 -6.64 -19.27
N HIS A 359 -5.68 -6.47 -20.51
CA HIS A 359 -5.64 -7.57 -21.48
C HIS A 359 -4.42 -8.48 -21.29
N ARG A 360 -3.38 -8.02 -20.59
CA ARG A 360 -2.21 -8.83 -20.25
C ARG A 360 -2.54 -9.76 -19.10
N SER A 361 -2.74 -11.03 -19.41
CA SER A 361 -2.95 -12.07 -18.41
C SER A 361 -1.65 -12.38 -17.66
N PRO A 362 -1.72 -12.87 -16.40
CA PRO A 362 -0.55 -13.33 -15.67
C PRO A 362 0.28 -14.40 -16.41
N ARG A 363 -0.36 -15.21 -17.26
CA ARG A 363 0.32 -16.24 -18.05
C ARG A 363 1.19 -15.65 -19.16
N GLU A 364 0.74 -14.58 -19.81
CA GLU A 364 1.47 -13.92 -20.90
C GLU A 364 2.69 -13.13 -20.41
N VAL A 365 2.69 -12.75 -19.13
CA VAL A 365 3.80 -12.00 -18.51
C VAL A 365 4.64 -12.84 -17.54
N ALA A 366 4.35 -14.14 -17.44
CA ALA A 366 5.16 -15.09 -16.69
C ALA A 366 6.51 -15.29 -17.41
N ARG A 367 7.60 -15.38 -16.65
CA ARG A 367 8.94 -15.70 -17.16
C ARG A 367 9.24 -17.17 -17.00
#